data_AF-A0A2V6G200-F1
#
_entry.id   AF-A0A2V6G200-F1
#
_cell.length_a   1.000
_cell.length_b   1.000
_cell.length_c   1.000
_cell.angle_alpha   90.00
_cell.angle_beta   90.00
_cell.angle_gamma   90.00
#
_symmetry.space_group_name_H-M   'P 1'
#
loop_
_entity.id
_entity.type
_entity.pdbx_description
1 polymer ?
#
loop_
_entity_poly.entity_id
_entity_poly.type
_entity_poly.pdbx_seq_one_letter_code
_entity_poly.pdbx_strand_id
1 'polypeptide(L)' 'ALLDLALEKQTIEKRGSWLNYKGTQLAQGRDAAKEVLKNDKALYEEIETAVKAKLDEEKS' A
#
# COMPACT_ATOMS: atom_id res chain seq x y z
N ALA A 1 -2.50 5.71 8.32
CA ALA A 1 -3.80 5.81 7.64
C ALA A 1 -3.76 5.12 6.28
N LEU A 2 -3.10 5.65 5.24
CA LEU A 2 -3.09 4.96 3.92
C LEU A 2 -2.46 3.55 3.99
N LEU A 3 -1.28 3.41 4.59
CA LEU A 3 -0.59 2.10 4.68
C LEU A 3 -1.42 1.06 5.46
N ASP A 4 -2.17 1.49 6.47
CA ASP A 4 -3.08 0.64 7.24
C ASP A 4 -4.21 0.11 6.37
N LEU A 5 -4.89 1.02 5.65
CA LEU A 5 -5.95 0.67 4.71
C LEU A 5 -5.43 -0.24 3.59
N ALA A 6 -4.23 0.04 3.08
CA ALA A 6 -3.62 -0.76 2.04
C ALA A 6 -3.30 -2.18 2.50
N LEU A 7 -2.88 -2.36 3.75
CA LEU A 7 -2.69 -3.67 4.37
C LEU A 7 -4.02 -4.38 4.63
N GLU A 8 -5.02 -3.65 5.14
CA GLU A 8 -6.35 -4.19 5.43
C GLU A 8 -7.06 -4.68 4.15
N LYS A 9 -6.95 -3.92 3.07
CA LYS A 9 -7.52 -4.26 1.75
C LYS A 9 -6.66 -5.22 0.94
N GLN A 10 -5.59 -5.76 1.52
CA GLN A 10 -4.62 -6.64 0.87
C GLN A 10 -4.02 -6.05 -0.42
N THR A 11 -4.09 -4.73 -0.59
CA THR A 11 -3.43 -4.01 -1.68
C THR A 11 -1.91 -4.06 -1.52
N ILE A 12 -1.45 -3.95 -0.26
CA ILE A 12 -0.07 -4.19 0.14
C ILE A 12 -0.04 -5.49 0.92
N GLU A 13 0.84 -6.40 0.51
CA GLU A 13 1.10 -7.65 1.20
C GLU A 13 2.31 -7.48 2.12
N LYS A 14 2.26 -8.10 3.30
CA LYS A 14 3.40 -8.16 4.22
C LYS A 14 3.99 -9.58 4.22
N ARG A 15 5.23 -9.72 3.77
CA ARG A 15 6.00 -10.99 3.80
C ARG A 15 7.16 -10.86 4.78
N GLY A 16 6.93 -11.32 6.02
CA GLY A 16 7.89 -11.13 7.11
C GLY A 16 8.04 -9.64 7.45
N SER A 17 9.27 -9.12 7.38
CA SER A 17 9.55 -7.69 7.56
C SER A 17 9.36 -6.86 6.28
N TRP A 18 9.14 -7.50 5.14
CA TRP A 18 8.99 -6.83 3.85
C TRP A 18 7.54 -6.50 3.54
N LEU A 19 7.32 -5.33 2.95
CA LEU A 19 6.06 -4.90 2.36
C LEU A 19 6.19 -4.97 0.85
N ASN A 20 5.18 -5.56 0.21
CA ASN A 20 5.11 -5.78 -1.22
C ASN A 20 3.83 -5.16 -1.75
N TYR A 21 3.92 -4.52 -2.90
CA TYR A 21 2.78 -3.93 -3.61
C TYR A 21 2.75 -4.50 -5.03
N LYS A 22 1.63 -5.10 -5.43
CA LYS A 22 1.47 -5.78 -6.73
C LYS A 22 2.59 -6.81 -7.04
N GLY A 23 3.08 -7.51 -6.02
CA GLY A 23 4.19 -8.47 -6.16
C GLY A 23 5.59 -7.85 -6.17
N THR A 24 5.71 -6.53 -6.28
CA THR A 24 7.00 -5.82 -6.20
C THR A 24 7.33 -5.48 -4.76
N GLN A 25 8.60 -5.61 -4.38
CA GLN A 25 9.07 -5.22 -3.05
C GLN A 25 9.03 -3.70 -2.91
N LEU A 26 8.23 -3.20 -1.96
CA LEU A 26 8.05 -1.78 -1.68
C LEU A 26 9.14 -1.29 -0.73
N ALA A 27 9.19 -1.86 0.48
CA ALA A 27 10.13 -1.47 1.52
C ALA A 27 10.19 -2.50 2.66
N GLN A 28 11.25 -2.47 3.47
CA GLN A 28 11.34 -3.25 4.69
C GLN A 28 10.80 -2.46 5.88
N GLY A 29 9.68 -2.92 6.45
CA GLY A 29 9.05 -2.29 7.60
C GLY A 29 8.16 -1.10 7.21
N ARG A 30 7.30 -0.73 8.16
CA ARG A 30 6.26 0.27 7.94
C ARG A 30 6.82 1.68 7.80
N ASP A 31 7.90 1.99 8.50
CA ASP A 31 8.51 3.32 8.47
C ASP A 31 9.21 3.59 7.13
N ALA A 32 9.96 2.62 6.61
CA ALA A 32 10.56 2.73 5.28
C ALA A 32 9.48 2.84 4.18
N ALA A 33 8.39 2.06 4.26
CA ALA A 33 7.29 2.20 3.31
C ALA A 33 6.65 3.60 3.35
N LYS A 34 6.45 4.19 4.53
CA LYS A 34 5.96 5.58 4.64
C LYS A 34 6.92 6.57 4.01
N GLU A 35 8.22 6.38 4.15
CA GLU A 35 9.23 7.25 3.56
C GLU A 35 9.24 7.15 2.04
N VAL A 36 9.20 5.93 1.49
CA VAL A 36 9.06 5.68 0.04
C VAL A 36 7.81 6.38 -0.50
N LEU A 37 6.67 6.22 0.15
CA LEU A 37 5.41 6.84 -0.27
C LEU A 37 5.41 8.37 -0.13
N LYS A 38 6.19 8.93 0.81
CA LYS A 38 6.35 10.38 0.94
C LYS A 38 7.26 10.95 -0.15
N ASN A 39 8.31 10.22 -0.50
CA ASN A 39 9.27 10.62 -1.51
C ASN A 39 8.75 10.39 -2.93
N ASP A 40 7.89 9.38 -3.11
CA ASP A 40 7.28 9.02 -4.39
C ASP A 40 5.77 9.27 -4.37
N LYS A 41 5.39 10.48 -4.81
CA LYS A 41 3.99 10.87 -4.95
C LYS A 41 3.22 10.03 -5.96
N ALA A 42 3.85 9.62 -7.06
CA ALA A 42 3.19 8.84 -8.10
C ALA A 42 2.77 7.47 -7.53
N LEU A 43 3.67 6.83 -6.78
CA LEU A 43 3.39 5.58 -6.09
C LEU A 43 2.33 5.74 -5.00
N TYR A 44 2.36 6.84 -4.24
CA TYR A 44 1.33 7.15 -3.25
C TYR A 44 -0.07 7.25 -3.89
N GLU A 45 -0.21 8.02 -4.96
CA GLU A 45 -1.48 8.21 -5.66
C GLU A 45 -1.98 6.90 -6.28
N GLU A 46 -1.07 6.08 -6.80
CA GLU A 46 -1.42 4.78 -7.34
C GLU A 46 -1.98 3.83 -6.26
N ILE A 47 -1.28 3.73 -5.11
CA ILE A 47 -1.74 2.90 -3.99
C ILE A 47 -3.05 3.42 -3.42
N GLU A 48 -3.19 4.75 -3.28
CA GLU A 48 -4.44 5.35 -2.81
C GLU A 48 -5.61 5.00 -3.74
N THR A 49 -5.40 5.10 -5.06
CA THR A 49 -6.41 4.75 -6.06
C THR A 49 -6.77 3.27 -5.99
N ALA A 50 -5.78 2.38 -5.87
CA ALA A 50 -6.01 0.95 -5.74
C ALA A 50 -6.78 0.59 -4.46
N VAL A 51 -6.46 1.23 -3.34
CA VAL A 51 -7.19 1.06 -2.06
C VAL A 51 -8.62 1.57 -2.17
N LYS A 52 -8.84 2.74 -2.78
CA LYS A 52 -10.17 3.30 -3.02
C LYS A 52 -11.01 2.40 -3.92
N ALA A 53 -10.42 1.87 -5.00
CA ALA A 53 -11.10 0.93 -5.89
C ALA A 53 -11.56 -0.33 -5.12
N LYS A 54 -10.70 -0.91 -4.27
CA LYS A 54 -11.07 -2.05 -3.42
C LYS A 54 -12.19 -1.72 -2.43
N LEU A 55 -12.17 -0.53 -1.84
CA LEU A 55 -13.23 -0.05 -0.94
C LEU A 55 -14.58 0.10 -1.65
N ASP A 56 -14.57 0.49 -2.92
CA ASP A 56 -15.78 0.64 -3.73
C ASP A 56 -16.32 -0.74 -4.15
N GLU A 57 -15.44 -1.66 -4.56
CA GLU A 57 -15.80 -3.05 -4.88
C GLU A 57 -16.47 -3.77 -3.68
N GLU A 58 -16.00 -3.56 -2.45
CA GLU A 58 -16.57 -4.21 -1.25
C GLU A 58 -17.96 -3.68 -0.87
N LYS A 59 -18.34 -2.50 -1.36
CA LYS A 59 -19.63 -1.87 -1.02
C LYS A 59 -20.74 -2.20 -2.02
N SER A 60 -20.44 -2.92 -3.09
CA SER A 60 -21.39 -3.23 -4.16
C SER A 60 -21.92 -4.67 -4.14
#